data_AF-A0A3B8X051-F1
#
_entry.id   AF-A0A3B8X051-F1
#
_cell.length_a   1.000
_cell.length_b   1.000
_cell.length_c   1.000
_cell.angle_alpha   90.00
_cell.angle_beta   90.00
_cell.angle_gamma   90.00
#
_symmetry.space_group_name_H-M   'P 1'
#
loop_
_entity.id
_entity.type
_entity.pdbx_description
1 polymer ?
#
loop_
_entity_poly.entity_id
_entity_poly.type
_entity_poly.pdbx_seq_one_letter_code
_entity_poly.pdbx_strand_id
1 'polypeptide(L)'
;MEKNTVWAIGLSTVVLVGFFAAQTFLFPPQKNQAQNEEQKTEAASSENPENASEVQNQALGSDSAGSTESESIVVSSDKSAAGESSENLTEEKFTITTNKVAVTFTNRGGDIISYELIEKDDRGTLKNRDADTGKGVELIENLSDKNRAFGLSLGGANRPIINDIFTAKKLDDYSIGFFKKFTSKNADGTTSEFTLVKKYTFKPN
;
A
#
# COMPACT_ATOMS: atom_id res chain seq x y z
N MET A 1 -11.36 49.10 -24.61
CA MET A 1 -11.30 47.66 -24.35
C MET A 1 -12.32 46.98 -25.23
N GLU A 2 -11.96 45.84 -25.82
CA GLU A 2 -12.89 45.02 -26.61
C GLU A 2 -14.04 44.52 -25.73
N LYS A 3 -15.25 44.41 -26.31
CA LYS A 3 -16.50 44.10 -25.58
C LYS A 3 -16.39 42.79 -24.79
N ASN A 4 -15.56 41.86 -25.28
CA ASN A 4 -15.30 40.56 -24.66
C ASN A 4 -14.42 40.68 -23.41
N THR A 5 -13.48 41.64 -23.35
CA THR A 5 -12.68 41.89 -22.16
C THR A 5 -13.54 42.41 -21.02
N VAL A 6 -14.49 43.31 -21.31
CA VAL A 6 -15.40 43.86 -20.29
C VAL A 6 -16.29 42.75 -19.71
N TRP A 7 -16.79 41.85 -20.57
CA TRP A 7 -17.59 40.71 -20.12
C TRP A 7 -16.78 39.68 -19.32
N ALA A 8 -15.53 39.42 -19.73
CA ALA A 8 -14.62 38.52 -19.01
C ALA A 8 -14.24 39.06 -17.62
N ILE A 9 -14.01 40.37 -17.49
CA ILE A 9 -13.75 41.01 -16.20
C ILE A 9 -14.99 40.90 -15.29
N GLY A 10 -16.18 41.14 -15.85
CA GLY A 10 -17.45 40.96 -15.13
C GLY A 10 -17.68 39.52 -14.65
N LEU A 11 -17.45 38.52 -15.51
CA LEU A 11 -17.58 37.11 -15.14
C LEU A 11 -16.54 36.66 -14.11
N SER A 12 -15.29 37.10 -14.24
CA SER A 12 -14.23 36.77 -13.28
C SER A 12 -14.53 37.29 -11.87
N THR A 13 -15.05 38.52 -11.77
CA THR A 13 -15.45 39.08 -10.47
C THR A 13 -16.60 38.32 -9.81
N VAL A 14 -17.60 37.88 -10.58
CA VAL A 14 -18.71 37.05 -10.05
C VAL A 14 -18.22 35.69 -9.57
N VAL A 15 -17.33 35.04 -10.31
CA VAL A 15 -16.78 33.72 -9.93
C VAL A 15 -15.99 33.80 -8.62
N LEU A 16 -15.17 34.85 -8.44
CA LEU A 16 -14.42 35.05 -7.20
C LEU A 16 -15.34 35.28 -6.00
N VAL A 17 -16.38 36.13 -6.13
CA VAL A 17 -17.35 36.37 -5.06
C VAL A 17 -18.11 35.09 -4.69
N GLY A 18 -18.53 34.31 -5.70
CA GLY A 18 -19.19 33.01 -5.48
C GLY A 18 -18.27 32.01 -4.77
N PHE A 19 -16.99 31.97 -5.13
CA PHE A 19 -16.01 31.09 -4.50
C PHE A 19 -15.77 31.47 -3.03
N PHE A 20 -15.63 32.75 -2.70
CA PHE A 20 -15.49 33.22 -1.31
C PHE A 20 -16.76 32.95 -0.47
N ALA A 21 -17.94 33.10 -1.06
CA ALA A 21 -19.20 32.77 -0.39
C ALA A 21 -19.30 31.26 -0.09
N ALA A 22 -18.91 30.42 -1.05
CA ALA A 22 -18.87 28.98 -0.88
C ALA A 22 -17.86 28.55 0.21
N GLN A 23 -16.68 29.18 0.27
CA GLN A 23 -15.72 28.94 1.35
C GLN A 23 -16.29 29.28 2.73
N THR A 24 -16.99 30.41 2.85
CA THR A 24 -17.62 30.83 4.12
C THR A 24 -18.74 29.88 4.55
N PHE A 25 -19.48 29.32 3.59
CA PHE A 25 -20.59 28.42 3.87
C PHE A 25 -20.15 26.98 4.17
N LEU A 26 -19.20 26.42 3.39
CA LEU A 26 -18.70 25.06 3.64
C LEU A 26 -17.67 24.99 4.78
N PHE A 27 -16.92 26.07 5.02
CA PHE A 27 -15.83 26.11 6.00
C PHE A 27 -15.94 27.38 6.87
N PRO A 28 -16.96 27.48 7.75
CA PRO A 28 -17.10 28.63 8.63
C PRO A 28 -15.87 28.73 9.57
N PRO A 29 -15.27 29.92 9.73
CA PRO A 29 -14.11 30.09 10.58
C PRO A 29 -14.48 29.76 12.03
N GLN A 30 -13.66 28.92 12.67
CA GLN A 30 -13.80 28.64 14.09
C GLN A 30 -13.69 29.96 14.86
N LYS A 31 -14.70 30.23 15.70
CA LYS A 31 -14.69 31.33 16.64
C LYS A 31 -13.61 31.05 17.68
N ASN A 32 -12.39 31.53 17.42
CA ASN A 32 -11.37 31.61 18.45
C ASN A 32 -11.94 32.49 19.56
N GLN A 33 -12.26 31.88 20.70
CA GLN A 33 -12.42 32.62 21.93
C GLN A 33 -11.07 33.26 22.21
N ALA A 34 -11.03 34.58 22.10
CA ALA A 34 -9.95 35.37 22.62
C ALA A 34 -9.91 35.14 24.14
N GLN A 35 -8.79 34.62 24.61
CA GLN A 35 -8.23 35.11 25.84
C GLN A 35 -6.80 35.57 25.52
N ASN A 36 -6.69 36.90 25.40
CA ASN A 36 -5.61 37.76 25.89
C ASN A 36 -4.56 37.03 26.76
N GLU A 37 -3.26 37.27 26.70
CA GLU A 37 -2.49 38.44 26.30
C GLU A 37 -1.00 38.02 26.19
N GLU A 38 -0.26 38.67 25.28
CA GLU A 38 1.11 39.17 25.43
C GLU A 38 2.32 38.25 25.78
N GLN A 39 3.23 38.21 24.79
CA GLN A 39 4.64 38.63 24.91
C GLN A 39 5.72 37.65 25.43
N LYS A 40 6.48 37.12 24.45
CA LYS A 40 7.95 37.19 24.29
C LYS A 40 8.84 36.96 25.53
N THR A 41 9.63 35.88 25.50
CA THR A 41 11.14 35.82 25.52
C THR A 41 11.66 34.59 26.28
N GLU A 42 12.71 34.01 25.70
CA GLU A 42 13.61 32.92 26.11
C GLU A 42 13.89 32.73 27.62
N ALA A 43 14.06 31.47 28.03
CA ALA A 43 15.34 30.98 28.58
C ALA A 43 15.31 29.45 28.84
N ALA A 44 16.48 28.86 28.63
CA ALA A 44 16.83 27.44 28.73
C ALA A 44 16.68 26.83 30.14
N SER A 45 16.49 25.51 30.23
CA SER A 45 17.47 24.59 30.84
C SER A 45 16.99 23.13 30.89
N SER A 46 17.99 22.27 30.89
CA SER A 46 18.07 20.82 30.72
C SER A 46 17.32 19.90 31.71
N GLU A 47 17.10 18.68 31.18
CA GLU A 47 17.23 17.36 31.81
C GLU A 47 16.24 16.88 32.91
N ASN A 48 15.34 15.97 32.48
CA ASN A 48 15.01 14.61 33.01
C ASN A 48 15.37 14.28 34.49
N PRO A 49 14.51 13.60 35.29
CA PRO A 49 14.22 12.17 35.08
C PRO A 49 12.80 11.63 35.43
N GLU A 50 12.42 10.61 34.66
CA GLU A 50 11.79 9.32 35.02
C GLU A 50 10.49 9.20 35.87
N ASN A 51 9.63 8.31 35.34
CA ASN A 51 8.72 7.36 35.99
C ASN A 51 7.42 7.86 36.66
N ALA A 52 6.27 7.47 36.08
CA ALA A 52 5.40 6.39 36.60
C ALA A 52 3.98 6.42 35.99
N SER A 53 3.64 5.31 35.32
CA SER A 53 2.40 4.51 35.41
C SER A 53 0.98 5.05 35.04
N GLU A 54 0.20 4.05 34.56
CA GLU A 54 -1.28 3.89 34.55
C GLU A 54 -2.02 4.34 33.28
N VAL A 55 -2.35 3.42 32.36
CA VAL A 55 -3.52 2.50 32.34
C VAL A 55 -4.86 3.24 32.39
N GLN A 56 -5.59 3.24 31.27
CA GLN A 56 -7.07 3.16 31.31
C GLN A 56 -7.64 2.58 30.01
N ASN A 57 -8.22 1.38 30.17
CA ASN A 57 -9.25 0.80 29.31
C ASN A 57 -10.49 1.69 29.30
N GLN A 58 -11.11 1.89 28.15
CA GLN A 58 -12.55 2.15 28.07
C GLN A 58 -13.15 1.37 26.89
N ALA A 59 -14.12 0.53 27.25
CA ALA A 59 -14.95 -0.29 26.38
C ALA A 59 -16.36 0.31 26.33
N LEU A 60 -16.94 0.44 25.14
CA LEU A 60 -18.39 0.50 24.88
C LEU A 60 -18.57 -0.15 23.49
N GLY A 61 -19.21 -1.33 23.37
CA GLY A 61 -20.67 -1.54 23.47
C GLY A 61 -21.24 -1.52 22.04
N SER A 62 -21.20 -2.66 21.33
CA SER A 62 -22.34 -3.57 21.08
C SER A 62 -23.54 -2.88 20.43
N ASP A 63 -23.71 -3.09 19.12
CA ASP A 63 -25.03 -3.26 18.53
C ASP A 63 -24.99 -4.39 17.50
N SER A 64 -26.01 -5.24 17.59
CA SER A 64 -26.12 -6.55 16.95
C SER A 64 -27.14 -6.52 15.81
N ALA A 65 -26.98 -7.52 14.94
CA ALA A 65 -27.96 -8.11 14.01
C ALA A 65 -27.90 -7.66 12.54
N GLY A 66 -27.56 -8.65 11.69
CA GLY A 66 -27.66 -8.58 10.24
C GLY A 66 -26.89 -9.71 9.56
N SER A 67 -27.39 -10.94 9.71
CA SER A 67 -26.84 -12.18 9.14
C SER A 67 -26.65 -12.13 7.62
N THR A 68 -25.47 -12.48 7.15
CA THR A 68 -25.31 -13.26 5.92
C THR A 68 -24.15 -14.21 6.15
N GLU A 69 -24.45 -15.51 6.09
CA GLU A 69 -23.51 -16.60 6.22
C GLU A 69 -22.37 -16.42 5.21
N SER A 70 -21.26 -15.87 5.68
CA SER A 70 -19.99 -15.97 4.99
C SER A 70 -19.24 -17.09 5.69
N GLU A 71 -19.01 -18.19 4.99
CA GLU A 71 -18.03 -19.19 5.41
C GLU A 71 -16.72 -18.46 5.72
N SER A 72 -16.43 -18.31 7.01
CA SER A 72 -15.25 -17.60 7.48
C SER A 72 -14.07 -18.54 7.38
N ILE A 73 -13.45 -18.61 6.21
CA ILE A 73 -12.13 -19.23 6.05
C ILE A 73 -11.14 -18.33 6.80
N VAL A 74 -10.80 -18.71 8.03
CA VAL A 74 -9.71 -18.09 8.78
C VAL A 74 -8.43 -18.77 8.34
N VAL A 75 -7.80 -18.20 7.31
CA VAL A 75 -6.49 -18.64 6.85
C VAL A 75 -5.45 -18.10 7.82
N SER A 76 -4.77 -19.00 8.54
CA SER A 76 -3.65 -18.65 9.39
C SER A 76 -2.38 -19.28 8.83
N SER A 77 -1.30 -18.51 8.80
CA SER A 77 0.03 -19.03 8.53
C SER A 77 0.55 -19.68 9.79
N ASP A 78 0.36 -20.99 9.96
CA ASP A 78 0.98 -21.68 11.09
C ASP A 78 2.48 -21.81 10.84
N LYS A 79 3.27 -21.32 11.79
CA LYS A 79 4.73 -21.49 11.83
C LYS A 79 5.04 -22.85 12.44
N SER A 80 4.58 -23.94 11.81
CA SER A 80 5.06 -25.28 12.10
C SER A 80 4.53 -26.27 11.08
N ALA A 81 5.29 -27.33 10.84
CA ALA A 81 4.98 -28.48 9.99
C ALA A 81 5.17 -28.31 8.46
N ALA A 82 6.41 -28.03 8.04
CA ALA A 82 7.03 -28.80 6.96
C ALA A 82 8.51 -28.95 7.30
N GLY A 83 9.03 -30.17 7.23
CA GLY A 83 10.44 -30.48 7.48
C GLY A 83 11.34 -29.94 6.38
N GLU A 84 11.57 -28.63 6.41
CA GLU A 84 12.85 -27.95 6.19
C GLU A 84 12.76 -26.70 7.08
N SER A 85 13.85 -26.42 7.79
CA SER A 85 14.01 -25.42 8.84
C SER A 85 12.93 -24.32 8.89
N SER A 86 12.35 -24.11 10.09
CA SER A 86 11.65 -22.87 10.44
C SER A 86 12.69 -21.74 10.47
N GLU A 87 13.24 -21.42 9.30
CA GLU A 87 14.11 -20.28 9.09
C GLU A 87 13.24 -19.06 9.36
N ASN A 88 13.75 -18.14 10.17
CA ASN A 88 13.18 -16.82 10.25
C ASN A 88 13.42 -16.13 8.89
N LEU A 89 12.59 -16.47 7.90
CA LEU A 89 12.64 -15.88 6.58
C LEU A 89 12.39 -14.38 6.72
N THR A 90 13.35 -13.60 6.27
CA THR A 90 13.25 -12.14 6.20
C THR A 90 12.69 -11.71 4.84
N GLU A 91 12.21 -10.48 4.77
CA GLU A 91 11.77 -9.92 3.49
C GLU A 91 12.97 -9.72 2.55
N GLU A 92 12.84 -10.20 1.31
CA GLU A 92 13.86 -10.17 0.27
C GLU A 92 13.26 -9.75 -1.07
N LYS A 93 14.11 -9.19 -1.94
CA LYS A 93 13.73 -8.73 -3.28
C LYS A 93 14.42 -9.57 -4.35
N PHE A 94 13.69 -9.81 -5.43
CA PHE A 94 14.17 -10.62 -6.57
C PHE A 94 13.88 -9.87 -7.85
N THR A 95 14.78 -9.89 -8.83
CA THR A 95 14.56 -9.23 -10.13
C THR A 95 14.72 -10.22 -11.26
N ILE A 96 13.75 -10.24 -12.17
CA ILE A 96 13.83 -10.93 -13.47
C ILE A 96 13.90 -9.85 -14.55
N THR A 97 14.91 -9.95 -15.41
CA THR A 97 15.12 -9.03 -16.51
C THR A 97 15.04 -9.78 -17.85
N THR A 98 14.27 -9.25 -18.77
CA THR A 98 14.10 -9.74 -20.15
C THR A 98 14.57 -8.67 -21.14
N ASN A 99 14.35 -8.89 -22.43
CA ASN A 99 14.67 -7.87 -23.45
C ASN A 99 13.74 -6.65 -23.39
N LYS A 100 12.57 -6.77 -22.77
CA LYS A 100 11.56 -5.68 -22.76
C LYS A 100 11.20 -5.19 -21.37
N VAL A 101 11.36 -6.01 -20.34
CA VAL A 101 10.89 -5.68 -18.99
C VAL A 101 11.90 -6.10 -17.92
N ALA A 102 12.00 -5.28 -16.88
CA ALA A 102 12.68 -5.62 -15.63
C ALA A 102 11.63 -5.62 -14.52
N VAL A 103 11.44 -6.77 -13.87
CA VAL A 103 10.36 -6.99 -12.91
C VAL A 103 10.97 -7.33 -11.56
N THR A 104 10.66 -6.55 -10.54
CA THR A 104 11.12 -6.78 -9.18
C THR A 104 9.99 -7.26 -8.30
N PHE A 105 10.25 -8.33 -7.56
CA PHE A 105 9.33 -9.01 -6.64
C PHE A 105 9.80 -8.82 -5.20
N THR A 106 8.88 -9.03 -4.26
CA THR A 106 9.20 -9.28 -2.85
C THR A 106 8.69 -10.66 -2.45
N ASN A 107 9.41 -11.39 -1.59
CA ASN A 107 8.87 -12.61 -0.99
C ASN A 107 7.76 -12.34 0.04
N ARG A 108 7.49 -11.08 0.39
CA ARG A 108 6.31 -10.68 1.16
C ARG A 108 5.07 -10.69 0.26
N GLY A 109 4.23 -11.70 0.40
CA GLY A 109 3.06 -11.93 -0.47
C GLY A 109 3.38 -12.57 -1.82
N GLY A 110 4.67 -12.64 -2.22
CA GLY A 110 5.07 -13.07 -3.55
C GLY A 110 4.54 -12.13 -4.64
N ASP A 111 4.59 -10.82 -4.38
CA ASP A 111 3.98 -9.79 -5.21
C ASP A 111 5.01 -9.01 -6.02
N ILE A 112 4.55 -8.34 -7.08
CA ILE A 112 5.39 -7.45 -7.89
C ILE A 112 5.40 -6.05 -7.25
N ILE A 113 6.61 -5.51 -7.07
CA ILE A 113 6.85 -4.20 -6.47
C ILE A 113 7.44 -3.17 -7.44
N SER A 114 7.91 -3.61 -8.61
CA SER A 114 8.31 -2.73 -9.72
C SER A 114 8.25 -3.51 -11.04
N TYR A 115 7.82 -2.84 -12.10
CA TYR A 115 7.70 -3.36 -13.45
C TYR A 115 8.14 -2.27 -14.44
N GLU A 116 9.43 -2.25 -14.79
CA GLU A 116 10.01 -1.27 -15.69
C GLU A 116 10.02 -1.77 -17.14
N LEU A 117 9.60 -0.92 -18.09
CA LEU A 117 9.71 -1.16 -19.53
C LEU A 117 11.10 -0.75 -20.04
N ILE A 118 11.94 -1.73 -20.34
CA ILE A 118 13.37 -1.54 -20.64
C ILE A 118 13.77 -1.88 -22.09
N GLU A 119 12.82 -1.93 -23.02
CA GLU A 119 13.11 -2.24 -24.43
C GLU A 119 14.13 -1.24 -25.01
N LYS A 120 15.18 -1.77 -25.66
CA LYS A 120 16.25 -0.98 -26.29
C LYS A 120 16.11 -0.95 -27.81
N ASP A 121 16.54 0.14 -28.43
CA ASP A 121 16.74 0.24 -29.88
C ASP A 121 18.05 -0.43 -30.33
N ASP A 122 18.30 -0.41 -31.64
CA ASP A 122 19.50 -1.01 -32.25
C ASP A 122 20.82 -0.39 -31.77
N ARG A 123 20.75 0.80 -31.14
CA ARG A 123 21.90 1.51 -30.57
C ARG A 123 22.05 1.24 -29.07
N GLY A 124 21.20 0.40 -28.48
CA GLY A 124 21.19 0.09 -27.05
C GLY A 124 20.50 1.14 -26.18
N THR A 125 19.79 2.09 -26.76
CA THR A 125 19.09 3.17 -26.04
C THR A 125 17.68 2.73 -25.68
N LEU A 126 17.23 3.02 -24.46
CA LEU A 126 15.86 2.72 -24.02
C LEU A 126 14.83 3.45 -24.90
N LYS A 127 13.93 2.70 -25.54
CA LYS A 127 12.81 3.25 -26.31
C LYS A 127 11.76 3.89 -25.42
N ASN A 128 11.50 3.27 -24.26
CA ASN A 128 10.52 3.71 -23.27
C ASN A 128 11.24 4.39 -22.11
N ARG A 129 12.08 5.39 -22.42
CA ARG A 129 12.83 6.12 -21.39
C ARG A 129 11.92 7.17 -20.73
N ASP A 130 11.77 7.05 -19.43
CA ASP A 130 11.17 8.09 -18.60
C ASP A 130 12.10 9.31 -18.56
N ALA A 131 11.55 10.50 -18.84
CA ALA A 131 12.34 11.72 -19.02
C ALA A 131 12.95 12.22 -17.70
N ASP A 132 12.27 11.98 -16.58
CA ASP A 132 12.62 12.53 -15.27
C ASP A 132 13.66 11.64 -14.58
N THR A 133 13.46 10.33 -14.63
CA THR A 133 14.34 9.34 -13.96
C THR A 133 15.45 8.82 -14.86
N GLY A 134 15.28 8.92 -16.18
CA GLY A 134 16.19 8.37 -17.18
C GLY A 134 16.19 6.84 -17.28
N LYS A 135 15.28 6.16 -16.58
CA LYS A 135 15.09 4.71 -16.58
C LYS A 135 13.99 4.28 -17.56
N GLY A 136 13.70 2.98 -17.60
CA GLY A 136 12.50 2.50 -18.27
C GLY A 136 11.23 3.03 -17.59
N VAL A 137 10.15 3.20 -18.35
CA VAL A 137 8.84 3.58 -17.80
C VAL A 137 8.40 2.53 -16.77
N GLU A 138 8.14 2.98 -15.54
CA GLU A 138 7.59 2.16 -14.46
C GLU A 138 6.07 2.03 -14.61
N LEU A 139 5.54 0.80 -14.52
CA LEU A 139 4.10 0.53 -14.66
C LEU A 139 3.38 0.38 -13.32
N ILE A 140 4.11 0.29 -12.21
CA ILE A 140 3.54 0.16 -10.88
C ILE A 140 3.66 1.48 -10.14
N GLU A 141 2.50 2.07 -9.85
CA GLU A 141 2.38 3.27 -9.02
C GLU A 141 1.71 2.98 -7.67
N ASN A 142 1.88 3.89 -6.71
CA ASN A 142 1.18 3.89 -5.42
C ASN A 142 1.38 2.61 -4.59
N LEU A 143 2.63 2.11 -4.57
CA LEU A 143 2.98 0.90 -3.83
C LEU A 143 2.75 1.07 -2.32
N SER A 144 1.98 0.15 -1.74
CA SER A 144 1.79 0.07 -0.29
C SER A 144 1.47 -1.36 0.13
N ASP A 145 1.42 -1.62 1.44
CA ASP A 145 1.05 -2.92 2.00
C ASP A 145 -0.38 -3.38 1.65
N LYS A 146 -1.21 -2.45 1.17
CA LYS A 146 -2.58 -2.70 0.72
C LYS A 146 -2.74 -2.58 -0.79
N ASN A 147 -1.68 -2.19 -1.50
CA ASN A 147 -1.70 -1.96 -2.94
C ASN A 147 -0.36 -2.42 -3.53
N ARG A 148 -0.29 -3.69 -3.91
CA ARG A 148 0.82 -4.26 -4.68
C ARG A 148 0.29 -4.96 -5.91
N ALA A 149 1.05 -4.93 -7.00
CA ALA A 149 0.62 -5.57 -8.23
C ALA A 149 0.57 -7.10 -8.04
N PHE A 150 -0.55 -7.69 -8.48
CA PHE A 150 -0.86 -9.11 -8.31
C PHE A 150 -0.92 -9.58 -6.84
N GLY A 151 -1.24 -8.66 -5.91
CA GLY A 151 -1.62 -9.00 -4.54
C GLY A 151 -2.79 -9.99 -4.51
N LEU A 152 -2.74 -10.97 -3.61
CA LEU A 152 -3.77 -12.00 -3.46
C LEU A 152 -4.37 -11.95 -2.06
N SER A 153 -5.69 -12.05 -1.96
CA SER A 153 -6.41 -12.29 -0.71
C SER A 153 -7.19 -13.60 -0.82
N LEU A 154 -7.44 -14.25 0.32
CA LEU A 154 -8.25 -15.47 0.41
C LEU A 154 -9.46 -15.21 1.30
N GLY A 155 -10.63 -15.75 0.93
CA GLY A 155 -11.86 -15.65 1.73
C GLY A 155 -12.72 -14.40 1.48
N GLY A 156 -12.63 -13.79 0.29
CA GLY A 156 -13.55 -12.73 -0.19
C GLY A 156 -12.90 -11.37 -0.49
N ALA A 157 -13.66 -10.48 -1.14
CA ALA A 157 -13.18 -9.18 -1.64
C ALA A 157 -12.71 -8.19 -0.55
N ASN A 158 -13.26 -8.30 0.66
CA ASN A 158 -12.93 -7.40 1.78
C ASN A 158 -11.77 -7.91 2.66
N ARG A 159 -11.11 -9.01 2.25
CA ARG A 159 -10.00 -9.59 3.00
C ARG A 159 -8.71 -8.85 2.69
N PRO A 160 -7.81 -8.69 3.68
CA PRO A 160 -6.51 -8.10 3.43
C PRO A 160 -5.71 -8.94 2.44
N ILE A 161 -4.84 -8.28 1.69
CA ILE A 161 -3.82 -8.96 0.87
C ILE A 161 -2.92 -9.75 1.80
N ILE A 162 -2.54 -10.95 1.36
CA ILE A 162 -1.58 -11.81 2.04
C ILE A 162 -0.21 -11.11 2.03
N ASN A 163 0.23 -10.68 3.22
CA ASN A 163 1.53 -10.04 3.46
C ASN A 163 2.53 -10.97 4.16
N ASP A 164 2.24 -12.26 4.19
CA ASP A 164 3.12 -13.30 4.68
C ASP A 164 4.46 -13.37 3.94
N ILE A 165 5.53 -13.76 4.63
CA ILE A 165 6.81 -14.09 3.98
C ILE A 165 6.73 -15.52 3.40
N PHE A 166 6.98 -15.63 2.09
CA PHE A 166 7.04 -16.88 1.33
C PHE A 166 8.48 -17.35 1.17
N THR A 167 8.67 -18.65 0.99
CA THR A 167 9.93 -19.18 0.46
C THR A 167 9.99 -18.88 -1.03
N ALA A 168 10.98 -18.09 -1.46
CA ALA A 168 11.21 -17.79 -2.86
C ALA A 168 12.19 -18.78 -3.49
N LYS A 169 11.92 -19.22 -4.71
CA LYS A 169 12.82 -20.07 -5.49
C LYS A 169 12.86 -19.61 -6.93
N LYS A 170 14.04 -19.22 -7.41
CA LYS A 170 14.30 -19.04 -8.84
C LYS A 170 14.19 -20.42 -9.51
N LEU A 171 13.29 -20.54 -10.49
CA LEU A 171 13.01 -21.80 -11.17
C LEU A 171 13.87 -21.95 -12.43
N ASP A 172 14.05 -20.84 -13.15
CA ASP A 172 14.93 -20.68 -14.30
C ASP A 172 15.26 -19.17 -14.46
N ASP A 173 15.93 -18.77 -15.54
CA ASP A 173 16.31 -17.37 -15.77
C ASP A 173 15.15 -16.40 -15.95
N TYR A 174 13.97 -16.89 -16.29
CA TYR A 174 12.78 -16.10 -16.57
C TYR A 174 11.59 -16.48 -15.70
N SER A 175 11.80 -17.31 -14.67
CA SER A 175 10.74 -17.79 -13.79
C SER A 175 11.14 -17.81 -12.32
N ILE A 176 10.21 -17.41 -11.47
CA ILE A 176 10.33 -17.46 -10.01
C ILE A 176 9.04 -17.99 -9.38
N GLY A 177 9.18 -18.81 -8.34
CA GLY A 177 8.08 -19.32 -7.55
C GLY A 177 8.17 -18.86 -6.09
N PHE A 178 7.02 -18.54 -5.51
CA PHE A 178 6.83 -18.23 -4.09
C PHE A 178 5.91 -19.27 -3.48
N PHE A 179 6.37 -19.91 -2.40
CA PHE A 179 5.71 -21.05 -1.78
C PHE A 179 5.44 -20.76 -0.31
N LYS A 180 4.20 -21.01 0.14
CA LYS A 180 3.87 -20.96 1.56
C LYS A 180 2.75 -21.94 1.91
N LYS A 181 2.95 -22.68 2.99
CA LYS A 181 1.91 -23.51 3.60
C LYS A 181 1.00 -22.64 4.47
N PHE A 182 -0.29 -22.86 4.35
CA PHE A 182 -1.34 -22.23 5.14
C PHE A 182 -2.18 -23.30 5.81
N THR A 183 -2.73 -22.96 6.97
CA THR A 183 -3.71 -23.78 7.67
C THR A 183 -5.04 -23.00 7.72
N SER A 184 -6.14 -23.73 7.66
CA SER A 184 -7.48 -23.17 7.81
C SER A 184 -8.27 -24.04 8.77
N LYS A 185 -8.98 -23.40 9.70
CA LYS A 185 -9.93 -24.08 10.56
C LYS A 185 -11.26 -24.23 9.85
N ASN A 186 -11.80 -25.43 9.85
CA ASN A 186 -13.09 -25.76 9.29
C ASN A 186 -14.20 -25.55 10.32
N ALA A 187 -15.45 -25.48 9.85
CA ALA A 187 -16.63 -25.30 10.70
C ALA A 187 -16.84 -26.45 11.70
N ASP A 188 -16.35 -27.65 11.39
CA ASP A 188 -16.40 -28.84 12.25
C ASP A 188 -15.29 -28.88 13.32
N GLY A 189 -14.44 -27.85 13.38
CA GLY A 189 -13.31 -27.75 14.31
C GLY A 189 -12.05 -28.48 13.87
N THR A 190 -12.05 -29.14 12.71
CA THR A 190 -10.84 -29.73 12.12
C THR A 190 -9.95 -28.66 11.48
N THR A 191 -8.66 -28.97 11.30
CA THR A 191 -7.71 -28.11 10.59
C THR A 191 -7.37 -28.75 9.25
N SER A 192 -7.50 -27.98 8.17
CA SER A 192 -6.99 -28.34 6.86
C SER A 192 -5.71 -27.57 6.56
N GLU A 193 -4.80 -28.19 5.79
CA GLU A 193 -3.59 -27.56 5.31
C GLU A 193 -3.59 -27.49 3.78
N PHE A 194 -3.04 -26.41 3.25
CA PHE A 194 -2.78 -26.29 1.81
C PHE A 194 -1.52 -25.47 1.56
N THR A 195 -0.91 -25.64 0.40
CA THR A 195 0.22 -24.82 -0.03
C THR A 195 -0.24 -23.86 -1.10
N LEU A 196 -0.09 -22.55 -0.86
CA LEU A 196 -0.25 -21.54 -1.87
C LEU A 196 1.06 -21.37 -2.64
N VAL A 197 0.95 -21.41 -3.96
CA VAL A 197 2.08 -21.21 -4.88
C VAL A 197 1.76 -20.06 -5.83
N LYS A 198 2.59 -19.03 -5.84
CA LYS A 198 2.59 -18.00 -6.90
C LYS A 198 3.79 -18.24 -7.81
N LYS A 199 3.54 -18.43 -9.10
CA LYS A 199 4.59 -18.61 -10.11
C LYS A 199 4.48 -17.51 -11.16
N TYR A 200 5.58 -16.82 -11.40
CA TYR A 200 5.71 -15.87 -12.49
C TYR A 200 6.67 -16.45 -13.52
N THR A 201 6.30 -16.37 -14.79
CA THR A 201 7.13 -16.81 -15.93
C THR A 201 7.04 -15.75 -17.01
N PHE A 202 8.20 -15.32 -17.50
CA PHE A 202 8.32 -14.33 -18.56
C PHE A 202 8.85 -14.99 -19.82
N LYS A 203 8.46 -14.44 -20.96
CA LYS A 203 9.15 -14.76 -22.20
C LYS A 203 10.42 -13.90 -22.27
N PRO A 204 11.51 -14.41 -22.87
CA PRO A 204 12.73 -13.63 -23.05
C PRO A 204 12.52 -12.34 -23.87
N ASN A 205 11.49 -12.32 -24.75
CA ASN A 205 11.23 -11.30 -25.76
C ASN A 205 9.86 -10.63 -25.62
#